data_AF-A0A016SRU6-F1
#
_entry.id   AF-A0A016SRU6-F1
#
_cell.length_a   1.000
_cell.length_b   1.000
_cell.length_c   1.000
_cell.angle_alpha   90.00
_cell.angle_beta   90.00
_cell.angle_gamma   90.00
#
_symmetry.space_group_name_H-M   'P 1'
#
loop_
_entity.id
_entity.type
_entity.pdbx_description
1 polymer ?
#
loop_
_entity_poly.entity_id
_entity_poly.type
_entity_poly.pdbx_seq_one_letter_code
_entity_poly.pdbx_strand_id
1 'polypeptide(L)'
;MQLNYLKGARLSETSTVKMLSVLKALAQCHVVLGLIMLILSTLADYVSSRINTIRMYGLEECCSFYFIVTGLVGLCGAASYRRGLVITFLVMSIHAIIIFVPAIIIVSSFDIHFYQHECWGECDWHLLATSLPRNSRCQIMCGDHVDDNMRV
;
A
#
# COMPACT_ATOMS: atom_id res chain seq x y z
N MET A 1 -18.14 -49.18 -6.65
CA MET A 1 -18.28 -47.80 -7.18
C MET A 1 -18.40 -46.73 -6.09
N GLN A 2 -19.19 -46.95 -5.03
CA GLN A 2 -19.40 -45.94 -3.97
C GLN A 2 -18.16 -45.61 -3.08
N LEU A 3 -17.23 -46.55 -2.89
CA LEU A 3 -16.04 -46.33 -2.05
C LEU A 3 -15.06 -45.29 -2.66
N ASN A 4 -14.92 -45.28 -3.98
CA ASN A 4 -14.09 -44.31 -4.69
C ASN A 4 -14.71 -42.89 -4.65
N TYR A 5 -16.04 -42.81 -4.63
CA TYR A 5 -16.77 -41.55 -4.49
C TYR A 5 -16.57 -40.94 -3.09
N LEU A 6 -16.67 -41.76 -2.04
CA LEU A 6 -16.41 -41.34 -0.65
C LEU A 6 -14.95 -40.93 -0.43
N LYS A 7 -13.99 -41.65 -1.04
CA LYS A 7 -12.57 -41.31 -1.01
C LYS A 7 -12.30 -39.99 -1.72
N GLY A 8 -12.91 -39.76 -2.89
CA GLY A 8 -12.83 -38.50 -3.63
C GLY A 8 -13.44 -37.32 -2.88
N ALA A 9 -14.60 -37.51 -2.24
CA ALA A 9 -15.26 -36.50 -1.44
C ALA A 9 -14.40 -36.07 -0.22
N ARG A 10 -13.82 -37.03 0.52
CA ARG A 10 -12.92 -36.73 1.65
C ARG A 10 -11.63 -36.02 1.21
N LEU A 11 -11.06 -36.39 0.07
CA LEU A 11 -9.86 -35.72 -0.49
C LEU A 11 -10.16 -34.28 -0.91
N SER A 12 -11.34 -34.05 -1.51
CA SER A 12 -11.83 -32.72 -1.87
C SER A 12 -12.07 -31.85 -0.63
N GLU A 13 -12.69 -32.43 0.40
CA GLU A 13 -12.99 -31.74 1.67
C GLU A 13 -11.69 -31.35 2.41
N THR A 14 -10.73 -32.27 2.50
CA THR A 14 -9.43 -32.01 3.12
C THR A 14 -8.65 -30.91 2.38
N SER A 15 -8.70 -30.91 1.05
CA SER A 15 -8.07 -29.88 0.22
C SER A 15 -8.74 -28.51 0.39
N THR A 16 -10.06 -28.48 0.53
CA THR A 16 -10.84 -27.25 0.72
C THR A 16 -10.54 -26.60 2.07
N VAL A 17 -10.44 -27.40 3.14
CA VAL A 17 -10.08 -26.93 4.48
C VAL A 17 -8.66 -26.35 4.51
N LYS A 18 -7.71 -27.03 3.88
CA LYS A 18 -6.32 -26.53 3.76
C LYS A 18 -6.27 -25.22 2.99
N MET A 19 -6.96 -25.13 1.85
CA MET A 19 -7.01 -23.91 1.03
C MET A 19 -7.61 -22.72 1.79
N LEU A 20 -8.67 -22.95 2.58
CA LEU A 20 -9.28 -21.91 3.40
C LEU A 20 -8.34 -21.40 4.50
N SER A 21 -7.58 -22.31 5.13
CA SER A 21 -6.56 -21.96 6.13
C SER A 21 -5.48 -21.07 5.52
N VAL A 22 -4.98 -21.42 4.33
CA VAL A 22 -4.01 -20.61 3.58
C VAL A 22 -4.59 -19.25 3.23
N LEU A 23 -5.83 -19.19 2.74
CA LEU A 23 -6.49 -17.93 2.39
C LEU A 23 -6.63 -17.00 3.60
N LYS A 24 -7.00 -17.56 4.76
CA LYS A 24 -7.09 -16.81 6.01
C LYS A 24 -5.72 -16.27 6.43
N ALA A 25 -4.66 -17.07 6.36
CA ALA A 25 -3.32 -16.63 6.68
C ALA A 25 -2.85 -15.50 5.75
N LEU A 26 -3.07 -15.64 4.44
CA LEU A 26 -2.73 -14.59 3.45
C LEU A 26 -3.51 -13.30 3.70
N ALA A 27 -4.80 -13.39 4.05
CA ALA A 27 -5.63 -12.25 4.38
C ALA A 27 -5.14 -11.55 5.66
N GLN A 28 -4.74 -12.31 6.69
CA GLN A 28 -4.11 -11.75 7.91
C GLN A 28 -2.82 -11.02 7.58
N CYS A 29 -1.96 -11.59 6.73
CA CYS A 29 -0.73 -10.93 6.28
C CYS A 29 -1.03 -9.59 5.60
N HIS A 30 -2.06 -9.50 4.74
CA HIS A 30 -2.44 -8.24 4.10
C HIS A 30 -2.85 -7.18 5.12
N VAL A 31 -3.64 -7.55 6.14
CA VAL A 31 -4.03 -6.60 7.21
C VAL A 31 -2.79 -6.13 7.98
N VAL A 32 -1.93 -7.04 8.42
CA VAL A 32 -0.74 -6.70 9.22
C VAL A 32 0.22 -5.82 8.41
N LEU A 33 0.51 -6.19 7.16
CA LEU A 33 1.36 -5.39 6.28
C LEU A 33 0.74 -4.01 6.02
N GLY A 34 -0.56 -3.95 5.74
CA GLY A 34 -1.28 -2.69 5.56
C GLY A 34 -1.20 -1.78 6.78
N LEU A 35 -1.36 -2.31 7.98
CA LEU A 35 -1.23 -1.54 9.22
C LEU A 35 0.19 -1.02 9.45
N ILE A 36 1.20 -1.86 9.22
CA ILE A 36 2.61 -1.44 9.33
C ILE A 36 2.89 -0.30 8.34
N MET A 37 2.49 -0.45 7.08
CA MET A 37 2.68 0.58 6.06
C MET A 37 1.95 1.87 6.43
N LEU A 38 0.73 1.80 6.94
CA LEU A 38 -0.03 2.99 7.33
C LEU A 38 0.64 3.74 8.48
N ILE A 39 1.10 3.03 9.51
CA ILE A 39 1.82 3.63 10.64
C ILE A 39 3.12 4.28 10.18
N LEU A 40 3.89 3.61 9.32
CA LEU A 40 5.14 4.15 8.81
C LEU A 40 4.91 5.37 7.92
N SER A 41 3.91 5.32 7.04
CA SER A 41 3.59 6.42 6.13
C SER A 41 3.07 7.65 6.88
N THR A 42 2.15 7.48 7.83
CA THR A 42 1.65 8.57 8.68
C THR A 42 2.74 9.17 9.58
N LEU A 43 3.65 8.34 10.10
CA LEU A 43 4.80 8.83 10.86
C LEU A 43 5.76 9.61 9.97
N ALA A 44 5.97 9.16 8.73
CA ALA A 44 6.81 9.85 7.77
C ALA A 44 6.19 11.19 7.35
N ASP A 45 4.87 11.25 7.14
CA ASP A 45 4.13 12.48 6.87
C ASP A 45 4.24 13.46 8.04
N TYR A 46 4.05 12.99 9.27
CA TYR A 46 4.21 13.81 10.48
C TYR A 46 5.63 14.36 10.68
N VAL A 47 6.67 13.56 10.36
CA VAL A 47 8.06 14.04 10.42
C VAL A 47 8.34 15.02 9.28
N SER A 48 7.81 14.76 8.09
CA SER A 48 8.00 15.60 6.91
C SER A 48 7.20 16.89 6.95
N SER A 49 6.10 16.98 7.70
CA SER A 49 5.40 18.26 7.86
C SER A 49 6.26 19.31 8.58
N ARG A 50 7.43 18.92 9.10
CA ARG A 50 8.44 19.83 9.64
C ARG A 50 9.56 20.21 8.66
N ILE A 51 9.64 19.58 7.48
CA ILE A 51 10.71 19.76 6.49
C ILE A 51 10.09 19.69 5.09
N ASN A 52 10.14 20.79 4.33
CA ASN A 52 9.58 20.87 2.98
C ASN A 52 10.30 19.93 2.00
N THR A 53 9.80 18.69 1.87
CA THR A 53 10.29 17.71 0.90
C THR A 53 9.15 17.25 0.00
N ILE A 54 9.42 17.12 -1.32
CA ILE A 54 8.48 16.49 -2.25
C ILE A 54 8.43 15.01 -1.94
N ARG A 55 7.44 14.59 -1.16
CA ARG A 55 7.22 13.18 -0.84
C ARG A 55 5.75 12.84 -1.04
N MET A 56 5.50 11.79 -1.82
CA MET A 56 4.17 11.33 -2.21
C MET A 56 3.57 10.40 -1.13
N TYR A 57 3.63 10.79 0.15
CA TYR A 57 3.13 9.96 1.25
C TYR A 57 1.66 9.62 1.15
N GLY A 58 0.84 10.57 0.66
CA GLY A 58 -0.58 10.31 0.45
C GLY A 58 -0.86 9.13 -0.49
N LEU A 59 0.03 8.81 -1.43
CA LEU A 59 -0.10 7.60 -2.25
C LEU A 59 0.19 6.35 -1.41
N GLU A 60 1.24 6.34 -0.59
CA GLU A 60 1.56 5.23 0.31
C GLU A 60 0.47 4.99 1.35
N GLU A 61 -0.13 6.05 1.90
CA GLU A 61 -1.31 5.95 2.76
C GLU A 61 -2.49 5.29 2.04
N CYS A 62 -2.80 5.73 0.81
CA CYS A 62 -3.86 5.10 0.00
C CYS A 62 -3.57 3.62 -0.27
N CYS A 63 -2.32 3.28 -0.62
CA CYS A 63 -1.87 1.89 -0.82
C CYS A 63 -2.08 1.07 0.46
N SER A 64 -1.64 1.59 1.61
CA SER A 64 -1.74 0.89 2.89
C SER A 64 -3.19 0.61 3.29
N PHE A 65 -4.08 1.59 3.11
CA PHE A 65 -5.51 1.42 3.32
C PHE A 65 -6.09 0.34 2.40
N TYR A 66 -5.71 0.33 1.12
CA TYR A 66 -6.14 -0.70 0.19
C TYR A 66 -5.72 -2.11 0.62
N PHE A 67 -4.50 -2.29 1.13
CA PHE A 67 -4.02 -3.56 1.67
C PHE A 67 -4.83 -4.00 2.91
N ILE A 68 -5.16 -3.08 3.81
CA ILE A 68 -6.02 -3.37 4.98
C ILE A 68 -7.40 -3.85 4.52
N VAL A 69 -8.06 -3.11 3.62
CA VAL A 69 -9.39 -3.48 3.10
C VAL A 69 -9.34 -4.83 2.38
N THR A 70 -8.31 -5.07 1.57
CA THR A 70 -8.09 -6.37 0.91
C THR A 70 -8.05 -7.50 1.92
N GLY A 71 -7.25 -7.36 2.99
CA GLY A 71 -7.14 -8.35 4.04
C GLY A 71 -8.45 -8.57 4.81
N LEU A 72 -9.20 -7.51 5.12
CA LEU A 72 -10.52 -7.62 5.76
C LEU A 72 -11.52 -8.37 4.89
N VAL A 73 -11.58 -8.07 3.58
CA VAL A 73 -12.43 -8.79 2.62
C VAL A 73 -12.06 -10.27 2.57
N GLY A 74 -10.76 -10.60 2.57
CA GLY A 74 -10.27 -11.98 2.62
C GLY A 74 -10.67 -12.71 3.90
N LEU A 75 -10.57 -12.06 5.06
CA LEU A 75 -10.99 -12.59 6.36
C LEU A 75 -12.51 -12.84 6.40
N CYS A 76 -13.31 -11.87 5.95
CA CYS A 76 -14.77 -12.01 5.86
C CYS A 76 -15.16 -13.11 4.88
N GLY A 77 -14.45 -13.25 3.76
CA GLY A 77 -14.66 -14.31 2.79
C GLY A 77 -14.35 -15.69 3.35
N ALA A 78 -13.26 -15.82 4.10
CA ALA A 78 -12.88 -17.06 4.78
C ALA A 78 -13.88 -17.44 5.89
N ALA A 79 -14.33 -16.47 6.69
CA ALA A 79 -15.26 -16.70 7.80
C ALA A 79 -16.69 -16.99 7.33
N SER A 80 -17.15 -16.32 6.27
CA SER A 80 -18.53 -16.44 5.78
C SER A 80 -18.71 -17.56 4.75
N TYR A 81 -17.62 -18.21 4.31
CA TYR A 81 -17.61 -19.20 3.22
C TYR A 81 -18.30 -18.72 1.92
N ARG A 82 -18.42 -17.40 1.74
CA ARG A 82 -19.08 -16.78 0.58
C ARG A 82 -18.09 -16.71 -0.57
N ARG A 83 -18.31 -17.52 -1.61
CA ARG A 83 -17.46 -17.58 -2.81
C ARG A 83 -17.21 -16.20 -3.44
N GLY A 84 -18.23 -15.33 -3.43
CA GLY A 84 -18.10 -13.96 -3.95
C GLY A 84 -16.98 -13.16 -3.28
N LEU A 85 -16.92 -13.16 -1.94
CA LEU A 85 -15.88 -12.44 -1.18
C LEU A 85 -14.48 -13.03 -1.40
N VAL A 86 -14.38 -14.36 -1.57
CA VAL A 86 -13.12 -15.03 -1.89
C VAL A 86 -12.61 -14.61 -3.27
N ILE A 87 -13.51 -14.50 -4.26
CA ILE A 87 -13.18 -14.00 -5.60
C ILE A 87 -12.78 -12.53 -5.54
N THR A 88 -13.51 -11.69 -4.80
CA THR A 88 -13.15 -10.28 -4.60
C THR A 88 -11.76 -10.15 -3.97
N PHE A 89 -11.44 -10.94 -2.95
CA PHE A 89 -10.10 -10.97 -2.36
C PHE A 89 -9.02 -11.31 -3.39
N LEU A 90 -9.22 -12.35 -4.21
CA LEU A 90 -8.29 -12.72 -5.29
C LEU A 90 -8.08 -11.58 -6.29
N VAL A 91 -9.15 -10.95 -6.76
CA VAL A 91 -9.08 -9.82 -7.71
C VAL A 91 -8.34 -8.65 -7.07
N MET A 92 -8.66 -8.33 -5.83
CA MET A 92 -8.00 -7.24 -5.11
C MET A 92 -6.52 -7.49 -4.89
N SER A 93 -6.12 -8.74 -4.60
CA SER A 93 -4.70 -9.13 -4.53
C SER A 93 -3.99 -9.02 -5.88
N ILE A 94 -4.66 -9.31 -7.01
CA ILE A 94 -4.08 -9.09 -8.33
C ILE A 94 -3.83 -7.60 -8.57
N HIS A 95 -4.79 -6.73 -8.24
CA HIS A 95 -4.58 -5.28 -8.31
C HIS A 95 -3.42 -4.82 -7.41
N ALA A 96 -3.29 -5.39 -6.21
CA ALA A 96 -2.18 -5.09 -5.31
C ALA A 96 -0.83 -5.38 -5.99
N ILE A 97 -0.69 -6.53 -6.65
CA ILE A 97 0.56 -6.94 -7.31
C ILE A 97 0.86 -6.09 -8.55
N ILE A 98 -0.15 -5.74 -9.36
CA ILE A 98 0.06 -5.08 -10.65
C ILE A 98 0.18 -3.56 -10.52
N ILE A 99 -0.52 -2.96 -9.55
CA ILE A 99 -0.66 -1.50 -9.47
C ILE A 99 0.05 -0.97 -8.23
N PHE A 100 -0.37 -1.43 -7.05
CA PHE A 100 0.06 -0.81 -5.79
C PHE A 100 1.51 -1.16 -5.42
N VAL A 101 1.94 -2.42 -5.60
CA VAL A 101 3.33 -2.82 -5.33
C VAL A 101 4.33 -2.07 -6.22
N PRO A 102 4.15 -1.99 -7.55
CA PRO A 102 5.02 -1.18 -8.39
C PRO A 102 4.99 0.31 -8.04
N ALA A 103 3.82 0.86 -7.72
CA ALA A 103 3.70 2.27 -7.31
C ALA A 103 4.51 2.58 -6.05
N ILE A 104 4.42 1.72 -5.03
CA ILE A 104 5.23 1.85 -3.80
C ILE A 104 6.72 1.77 -4.14
N ILE A 105 7.15 0.74 -4.89
CA ILE A 105 8.56 0.58 -5.26
C ILE A 105 9.10 1.82 -5.98
N ILE A 106 8.34 2.36 -6.94
CA ILE A 106 8.74 3.54 -7.71
C ILE A 106 8.85 4.76 -6.79
N VAL A 107 7.84 5.04 -5.98
CA VAL A 107 7.83 6.20 -5.08
C VAL A 107 8.93 6.11 -4.03
N SER A 108 9.09 4.96 -3.37
CA SER A 108 10.15 4.76 -2.39
C SER A 108 11.55 4.81 -3.03
N SER A 109 11.70 4.36 -4.29
CA SER A 109 12.98 4.48 -5.02
C SER A 109 13.34 5.94 -5.32
N PHE A 110 12.34 6.75 -5.71
CA PHE A 110 12.56 8.18 -5.88
C PHE A 110 12.92 8.86 -4.55
N ASP A 111 12.23 8.53 -3.46
CA ASP A 111 12.52 9.10 -2.14
C ASP A 111 13.97 8.78 -1.69
N ILE A 112 14.40 7.52 -1.84
CA ILE A 112 15.79 7.12 -1.52
C ILE A 112 16.79 7.86 -2.41
N HIS A 113 16.53 7.93 -3.72
CA HIS A 113 17.45 8.55 -4.67
C HIS A 113 17.63 10.05 -4.38
N PHE A 114 16.54 10.78 -4.13
CA PHE A 114 16.61 12.21 -3.81
C PHE A 114 17.18 12.46 -2.41
N TYR A 115 16.88 11.60 -1.43
CA TYR A 115 17.46 11.70 -0.10
C TYR A 115 18.99 11.54 -0.11
N GLN A 116 19.53 10.59 -0.89
CA GLN A 116 20.98 10.38 -1.00
C GLN A 116 21.73 11.55 -1.65
N HIS A 117 21.05 12.34 -2.48
CA HIS A 117 21.63 13.49 -3.17
C HIS A 117 21.37 14.83 -2.45
N GLU A 118 20.89 14.79 -1.20
CA GLU A 118 20.45 15.97 -0.44
C GLU A 118 19.54 16.86 -1.29
N CYS A 119 18.66 16.23 -2.06
CA CYS A 119 17.70 16.92 -2.89
C CYS A 119 16.40 17.13 -2.12
N TRP A 120 15.98 18.38 -2.01
CA TRP A 120 14.73 18.78 -1.38
C TRP A 120 13.81 19.36 -2.44
N GLY A 121 12.52 19.16 -2.23
CA GLY A 121 11.52 19.68 -3.13
C GLY A 121 10.79 20.82 -2.48
N GLU A 122 11.08 22.05 -2.89
CA GLU A 122 10.31 23.21 -2.47
C GLU A 122 9.16 23.38 -3.46
N CYS A 123 7.97 23.09 -2.98
CA CYS A 123 6.74 23.38 -3.69
C CYS A 123 6.00 24.40 -2.84
N ASP A 124 5.79 25.59 -3.40
CA ASP A 124 5.00 26.63 -2.77
C ASP A 124 3.51 26.22 -2.78
N TRP A 125 3.14 25.38 -1.81
CA TRP A 125 1.79 24.85 -1.62
C TRP A 125 0.91 25.78 -0.78
N HIS A 126 1.29 27.06 -0.60
CA HIS A 126 0.58 28.01 0.26
C HIS A 126 -0.90 28.23 -0.13
N LEU A 127 -1.35 27.65 -1.24
CA LEU A 127 -2.75 27.56 -1.64
C LEU A 127 -3.07 26.15 -2.16
N LEU A 128 -3.32 25.18 -1.27
CA LEU A 128 -4.32 24.12 -1.52
C LEU A 128 -5.76 24.71 -1.56
N ALA A 129 -5.89 25.94 -2.08
CA ALA A 129 -7.15 26.48 -2.53
C ALA A 129 -7.59 25.72 -3.78
N THR A 130 -8.90 25.66 -3.98
CA THR A 130 -9.65 24.89 -4.99
C THR A 130 -9.32 25.18 -6.46
N SER A 131 -8.23 25.86 -6.76
CA SER A 131 -7.71 26.10 -8.11
C SER A 131 -6.17 26.12 -8.08
N LEU A 132 -5.53 25.16 -8.75
CA LEU A 132 -4.08 25.19 -8.98
C LEU A 132 -3.71 26.50 -9.71
N PRO A 133 -2.78 27.30 -9.19
CA PRO A 133 -2.21 28.41 -9.95
C PRO A 133 -1.49 27.83 -11.18
N ARG A 134 -1.65 28.43 -12.36
CA ARG A 134 -0.99 27.99 -13.60
C ARG A 134 0.56 27.95 -13.54
N ASN A 135 1.16 28.45 -12.45
CA ASN A 135 2.60 28.65 -12.26
C ASN A 135 3.13 28.07 -10.93
N SER A 136 2.56 26.99 -10.38
CA SER A 136 3.16 26.30 -9.23
C SER A 136 4.51 25.68 -9.66
N ARG A 137 5.61 26.30 -9.27
CA ARG A 137 6.97 25.77 -9.52
C ARG A 137 7.33 24.86 -8.35
N CYS A 138 7.07 23.56 -8.51
CA CYS A 138 7.77 22.57 -7.71
C CYS A 138 9.20 22.49 -8.25
N GLN A 139 10.17 22.98 -7.46
CA GLN A 139 11.57 22.94 -7.83
C GLN A 139 12.30 21.93 -6.95
N ILE A 140 13.01 20.99 -7.60
CA ILE A 140 13.92 20.08 -6.93
C ILE A 140 15.25 20.81 -6.78
N MET A 141 15.66 21.09 -5.55
CA MET A 141 16.91 21.74 -5.20
C MET A 141 17.89 20.69 -4.69
N CYS A 142 19.03 20.53 -5.36
CA CYS A 142 20.08 19.55 -5.04
C CYS A 142 21.45 20.25 -4.93
N GLY A 143 22.28 19.86 -3.95
CA GLY A 143 23.71 20.24 -3.85
C GLY A 143 24.09 21.15 -2.67
N ASP A 144 25.40 21.38 -2.50
CA ASP A 144 26.08 22.08 -1.37
C ASP A 144 25.66 23.55 -1.13
N HIS A 145 24.73 24.09 -1.92
CA HIS A 145 24.24 25.47 -1.84
C HIS A 145 22.83 25.60 -1.23
N VAL A 146 22.27 24.52 -0.68
CA VAL A 146 21.04 24.58 0.10
C VAL A 146 21.39 24.94 1.54
N ASP A 147 21.37 26.23 1.87
CA ASP A 147 21.53 26.73 3.24
C ASP A 147 20.48 26.09 4.16
N ASP A 148 20.85 25.75 5.40
CA ASP A 148 19.93 25.19 6.41
C ASP A 148 18.71 26.08 6.68
N ASN A 149 18.80 27.37 6.36
CA ASN A 149 17.68 28.32 6.44
C ASN A 149 16.58 28.09 5.37
N MET A 150 16.86 27.34 4.31
CA MET A 150 15.88 26.92 3.29
C MET A 150 15.26 25.54 3.59
N ARG A 151 15.73 24.84 4.63
CA ARG A 151 15.18 23.55 5.09
C ARG A 151 14.04 23.69 6.12
N VAL A 152 13.75 24.93 6.58
CA VAL A 152 12.75 25.27 7.62
C VAL A 152 11.44 25.73 7.00
#